data_AF-A0A6C0AHX0-F1
#
_entry.id   AF-A0A6C0AHX0-F1
#
_cell.length_a   1.000
_cell.length_b   1.000
_cell.length_c   1.000
_cell.angle_alpha   90.00
_cell.angle_beta   90.00
_cell.angle_gamma   90.00
#
_symmetry.space_group_name_H-M   'P 1'
#
loop_
_entity.id
_entity.type
_entity.pdbx_description
1 polymer ?
#
loop_
_entity_poly.entity_id
_entity_poly.type
_entity_poly.pdbx_seq_one_letter_code
_entity_poly.pdbx_strand_id
1 'polypeptide(L)'
;MEEWYSAVHRLEDESDDGALVKSVCHRIFYSLNRLKIKDKKKFGQRLGPEFESWRESVDEVFSKDLVHEIVGDDDFWKLTFKVARGSAS
;
A
#
# COMPACT_ATOMS: atom_id res chain seq x y z
N MET A 1 3.53 5.88 12.70
CA MET A 1 3.95 4.48 12.50
C MET A 1 3.04 3.54 13.28
N GLU A 2 2.67 3.85 14.51
CA GLU A 2 1.68 3.11 15.31
C GLU A 2 0.29 3.03 14.64
N GLU A 3 -0.20 4.14 14.07
CA GLU A 3 -1.47 4.16 13.32
C GLU A 3 -1.46 3.22 12.11
N TRP A 4 -0.32 3.13 11.41
CA TRP A 4 -0.17 2.23 10.27
C TRP A 4 -0.19 0.76 10.69
N TYR A 5 0.51 0.40 11.78
CA TYR A 5 0.44 -0.95 12.33
C TYR A 5 -0.99 -1.33 12.76
N SER A 6 -1.75 -0.37 13.28
CA SER A 6 -3.15 -0.62 13.64
C SER A 6 -4.02 -0.90 12.42
N ALA A 7 -3.83 -0.15 11.33
CA ALA A 7 -4.53 -0.40 10.06
C ALA A 7 -4.15 -1.76 9.45
N VAL A 8 -2.85 -2.12 9.47
CA VAL A 8 -2.40 -3.46 9.03
C VAL A 8 -3.03 -4.55 9.88
N HIS A 9 -3.04 -4.41 11.21
CA HIS A 9 -3.62 -5.40 12.10
C HIS A 9 -5.13 -5.56 11.90
N ARG A 10 -5.85 -4.47 11.56
CA ARG A 10 -7.26 -4.54 11.18
C ARG A 10 -7.46 -5.39 9.93
N LEU A 11 -6.67 -5.13 8.88
CA LEU A 11 -6.71 -5.94 7.65
C LEU A 11 -6.30 -7.40 7.89
N GLU A 12 -5.37 -7.65 8.82
CA GLU A 12 -4.99 -9.02 9.23
C GLU A 12 -6.16 -9.76 9.89
N ASP A 13 -6.97 -9.08 10.72
CA ASP A 13 -8.12 -9.66 11.45
C ASP A 13 -9.35 -9.86 10.54
N GLU A 14 -9.52 -8.99 9.54
CA GLU A 14 -10.62 -9.05 8.56
C GLU A 14 -10.40 -10.13 7.48
N SER A 15 -9.21 -10.73 7.39
CA SER A 15 -8.83 -11.66 6.32
C SER A 15 -8.60 -13.08 6.83
N ASP A 16 -8.95 -14.07 6.01
CA ASP A 16 -8.72 -15.50 6.31
C ASP A 16 -7.21 -15.83 6.40
N ASP A 17 -6.39 -15.10 5.63
CA ASP A 17 -4.93 -15.26 5.53
C ASP A 17 -4.17 -14.01 6.05
N GLY A 18 -4.36 -13.67 7.34
CA GLY A 18 -3.73 -12.48 7.95
C GLY A 18 -2.20 -12.41 7.77
N ALA A 19 -1.49 -13.54 7.80
CA ALA A 19 -0.04 -13.57 7.56
C ALA A 19 0.35 -13.11 6.13
N LEU A 20 -0.48 -13.43 5.14
CA LEU A 20 -0.30 -13.00 3.76
C LEU A 20 -0.60 -11.50 3.64
N VAL A 21 -1.71 -11.04 4.23
CA VAL A 21 -2.08 -9.61 4.28
C VAL A 21 -0.95 -8.77 4.86
N LYS A 22 -0.40 -9.18 6.00
CA LYS A 22 0.75 -8.51 6.63
C LYS A 22 1.92 -8.38 5.67
N SER A 23 2.24 -9.47 4.97
CA SER A 23 3.36 -9.54 4.03
C SER A 23 3.14 -8.59 2.83
N VAL A 24 1.91 -8.53 2.30
CA VAL A 24 1.52 -7.60 1.24
C VAL A 24 1.63 -6.15 1.73
N CYS A 25 1.06 -5.84 2.90
CA CYS A 25 1.10 -4.50 3.48
C CYS A 25 2.54 -4.00 3.66
N HIS A 26 3.41 -4.84 4.23
CA HIS A 26 4.82 -4.54 4.39
C HIS A 26 5.51 -4.38 3.03
N ARG A 27 5.23 -5.23 2.04
CA ARG A 27 5.78 -5.09 0.69
C ARG A 27 5.42 -3.75 0.08
N ILE A 28 4.14 -3.37 0.13
CA ILE A 28 3.63 -2.10 -0.39
C ILE A 28 4.39 -0.96 0.27
N PHE A 29 4.47 -0.94 1.61
CA PHE A 29 5.21 0.08 2.36
C PHE A 29 6.68 0.18 1.93
N TYR A 30 7.41 -0.94 1.88
CA TYR A 30 8.82 -0.96 1.47
C TYR A 30 9.01 -0.52 0.02
N SER A 31 8.11 -0.94 -0.87
CA SER A 31 8.14 -0.57 -2.27
C SER A 31 7.97 0.94 -2.42
N LEU A 32 6.96 1.53 -1.76
CA LEU A 32 6.71 2.96 -1.76
C LEU A 32 7.85 3.78 -1.16
N ASN A 33 8.47 3.29 -0.08
CA ASN A 33 9.60 3.96 0.56
C ASN A 33 10.84 4.02 -0.38
N ARG A 34 11.01 3.03 -1.26
CA ARG A 34 12.13 2.96 -2.22
C ARG A 34 11.80 3.60 -3.57
N LEU A 35 10.52 3.73 -3.91
CA LEU A 35 10.09 4.21 -5.22
C LEU A 35 10.36 5.71 -5.40
N LYS A 36 11.00 6.07 -6.52
CA LYS A 36 11.19 7.47 -6.93
C LYS A 36 9.96 7.96 -7.69
N ILE A 37 8.92 8.30 -6.94
CA ILE A 37 7.67 8.86 -7.48
C ILE A 37 7.89 10.32 -7.89
N LYS A 38 7.67 10.65 -9.17
CA LYS A 38 7.76 12.02 -9.68
C LYS A 38 6.58 12.86 -9.22
N ASP A 39 5.35 12.39 -9.47
CA ASP A 39 4.13 13.09 -9.08
C ASP A 39 3.44 12.41 -7.89
N LYS A 40 3.87 12.79 -6.68
CA LYS A 40 3.34 12.22 -5.43
C LYS A 40 1.83 12.42 -5.27
N LYS A 41 1.29 13.53 -5.77
CA LYS A 41 -0.14 13.86 -5.64
C LYS A 41 -0.98 12.96 -6.53
N LYS A 42 -0.57 12.75 -7.79
CA LYS A 42 -1.27 11.87 -8.73
C LYS A 42 -1.14 10.41 -8.29
N PHE A 43 0.05 10.00 -7.85
CA PHE A 43 0.30 8.66 -7.34
C PHE A 43 -0.50 8.36 -6.06
N GLY A 44 -0.56 9.30 -5.11
CA GLY A 44 -1.36 9.17 -3.90
C GLY A 44 -2.86 9.09 -4.16
N GLN A 45 -3.33 9.58 -5.31
CA GLN A 45 -4.72 9.40 -5.78
C GLN A 45 -4.92 8.09 -6.55
N ARG A 46 -3.92 7.21 -6.61
CA ARG A 46 -3.95 5.94 -7.35
C ARG A 46 -4.13 6.14 -8.86
N LEU A 47 -3.57 7.23 -9.40
CA LEU A 47 -3.74 7.62 -10.79
C LEU A 47 -2.43 7.61 -11.57
N GLY A 48 -2.57 7.36 -12.88
CA GLY A 48 -1.51 7.51 -13.86
C GLY A 48 -0.56 6.33 -13.96
N PRO A 49 0.30 6.35 -14.99
CA PRO A 49 1.09 5.19 -15.40
C PRO A 49 2.16 4.79 -14.37
N GLU A 50 2.63 5.74 -13.54
CA GLU A 50 3.57 5.42 -12.45
C GLU A 50 2.91 4.52 -11.39
N PHE A 51 1.65 4.78 -11.04
CA PHE A 51 0.91 3.96 -10.10
C PHE A 51 0.56 2.60 -10.72
N GLU A 52 0.09 2.59 -11.97
CA GLU A 52 -0.24 1.36 -12.68
C GLU A 52 0.97 0.43 -12.79
N SER A 53 2.11 0.94 -13.25
CA SER A 53 3.35 0.16 -13.37
C SER A 53 3.86 -0.32 -12.00
N TRP A 54 3.76 0.51 -10.96
CA TRP A 54 4.10 0.10 -9.60
C TRP A 54 3.19 -1.04 -9.11
N ARG A 55 1.89 -0.90 -9.32
CA ARG A 55 0.87 -1.88 -8.92
C ARG A 55 1.12 -3.22 -9.62
N GLU A 56 1.36 -3.21 -10.93
CA GLU A 56 1.71 -4.41 -11.69
C GLU A 56 2.91 -5.13 -11.07
N SER A 57 3.93 -4.39 -10.65
CA SER A 57 5.13 -4.97 -10.02
C SER A 57 4.88 -5.57 -8.62
N VAL A 58 3.82 -5.13 -7.92
CA VAL A 58 3.36 -5.76 -6.67
C VAL A 58 2.48 -6.97 -6.96
N ASP A 59 1.61 -6.88 -7.97
CA ASP A 59 0.74 -7.94 -8.48
C ASP A 59 1.52 -9.15 -9.05
N GLU A 60 2.76 -8.96 -9.49
CA GLU A 60 3.63 -10.07 -9.91
C GLU A 60 4.08 -10.95 -8.73
N VAL A 61 4.07 -10.41 -7.50
CA VAL A 61 4.55 -11.10 -6.30
C VAL A 61 3.40 -11.67 -5.47
N PHE A 62 2.21 -11.05 -5.54
CA PHE A 62 1.04 -11.38 -4.74
C PHE A 62 -0.22 -11.47 -5.60
N SER A 63 -1.26 -12.15 -5.13
CA SER A 63 -2.53 -12.23 -5.84
C SER A 63 -3.11 -10.83 -6.12
N LYS A 64 -3.44 -10.58 -7.40
CA LYS A 64 -4.03 -9.31 -7.87
C LYS A 64 -5.23 -8.89 -7.03
N ASP A 65 -6.12 -9.82 -6.72
CA ASP A 65 -7.33 -9.56 -5.94
C ASP A 65 -7.00 -8.98 -4.55
N LEU A 66 -6.04 -9.60 -3.86
CA LEU A 66 -5.59 -9.19 -2.54
C LEU A 66 -4.89 -7.83 -2.56
N VAL A 67 -4.01 -7.60 -3.54
CA VAL A 67 -3.33 -6.31 -3.71
C VAL A 67 -4.35 -5.21 -4.03
N HIS A 68 -5.33 -5.51 -4.89
CA HIS A 68 -6.40 -4.59 -5.24
C HIS A 68 -7.25 -4.20 -4.02
N GLU A 69 -7.61 -5.15 -3.18
CA GLU A 69 -8.37 -4.93 -1.95
C GLU A 69 -7.59 -4.04 -0.97
N ILE A 70 -6.34 -4.42 -0.65
CA ILE A 70 -5.50 -3.69 0.29
C ILE A 70 -5.18 -2.27 -0.20
N VAL A 71 -4.83 -2.10 -1.49
CA VAL A 71 -4.56 -0.76 -2.05
C VAL A 71 -5.84 0.06 -2.20
N GLY A 72 -6.98 -0.60 -2.38
CA GLY A 72 -8.31 0.00 -2.42
C GLY A 72 -8.75 0.57 -1.08
N ASP A 73 -8.31 0.00 0.05
CA ASP A 73 -8.59 0.53 1.37
C ASP A 73 -7.97 1.94 1.53
N ASP A 74 -8.85 2.95 1.65
CA ASP A 74 -8.45 4.35 1.76
C ASP A 74 -7.67 4.67 3.03
N ASP A 75 -7.96 3.98 4.14
CA ASP A 75 -7.32 4.26 5.42
C ASP A 75 -5.87 3.75 5.40
N PHE A 76 -5.69 2.47 5.06
CA PHE A 76 -4.39 1.85 4.83
C PHE A 76 -3.59 2.62 3.79
N TRP A 77 -4.16 2.96 2.64
CA TRP A 77 -3.42 3.65 1.58
C TRP A 77 -2.93 5.03 2.04
N LYS A 78 -3.80 5.83 2.66
CA LYS A 78 -3.43 7.16 3.17
C LYS A 78 -2.35 7.06 4.23
N LEU A 79 -2.50 6.16 5.20
CA LEU A 79 -1.51 5.94 6.26
C LEU A 79 -0.19 5.45 5.69
N THR A 80 -0.22 4.47 4.78
CA THR A 80 0.99 3.91 4.16
C THR A 80 1.72 4.98 3.37
N PHE A 81 1.01 5.75 2.56
CA PHE A 81 1.62 6.82 1.77
C PHE A 81 2.18 7.94 2.65
N LYS A 82 1.45 8.32 3.71
CA LYS A 82 1.89 9.30 4.72
C LYS A 82 3.18 8.86 5.41
N VAL A 83 3.23 7.61 5.91
CA VAL A 83 4.40 7.09 6.65
C VAL A 83 5.58 6.84 5.71
N ALA A 84 5.37 6.27 4.52
CA ALA A 84 6.44 5.92 3.59
C ALA A 84 7.08 7.14 2.91
N ARG A 85 6.34 8.24 2.71
CA ARG A 85 6.82 9.41 1.96
C ARG A 85 6.86 10.69 2.78
N GLY A 86 6.54 10.61 4.07
CA GLY A 86 6.53 11.76 4.97
C GLY A 86 5.62 12.87 4.45
N SER A 87 4.42 12.52 3.96
CA SER A 87 3.43 13.53 3.57
C SER A 87 2.91 14.19 4.84
N ALA A 88 3.72 15.08 5.41
CA ALA A 88 3.29 16.06 6.38
C ALA A 88 2.24 16.94 5.70
N SER A 89 1.05 16.97 6.29
CA SER A 89 0.08 18.03 6.07
C SER A 89 0.70 19.39 6.33
#